data_AF-A0A0U4FUM4-F1
#
_entry.id   AF-A0A0U4FUM4-F1
#
_cell.length_a   1.000
_cell.length_b   1.000
_cell.length_c   1.000
_cell.angle_alpha   90.00
_cell.angle_beta   90.00
_cell.angle_gamma   90.00
#
_symmetry.space_group_name_H-M   'P 1'
#
loop_
_entity.id
_entity.type
_entity.pdbx_description
1 polymer ?
#
loop_
_entity_poly.entity_id
_entity_poly.type
_entity_poly.pdbx_seq_one_letter_code
_entity_poly.pdbx_strand_id
1 'polypeptide(L)'
;MWRKVSHSFWVVAFVLMFSGCGTDSTEAAKQAATEFKEMQFNIKYEEISEKKTPDNLEEIKETFGLYATEKESKYLFNQGIISYIKSFSRQTKSDLSVKSLSFEVGNVNTDDEISFDYDINIEVKGTGEKPETNSIKDFGQLVMKKTEEGWKVDKDRQQMDGFAELRQELIQ
;
A
#
# COMPACT_ATOMS: atom_id res chain seq x y z
N MET A 1 -21.14 55.54 -36.51
CA MET A 1 -20.35 56.16 -35.40
C MET A 1 -20.95 55.67 -34.07
N TRP A 2 -20.69 54.42 -33.71
CA TRP A 2 -20.00 53.99 -32.48
C TRP A 2 -20.52 54.61 -31.17
N ARG A 3 -21.28 53.82 -30.39
CA ARG A 3 -21.41 53.99 -28.94
C ARG A 3 -21.02 52.68 -28.25
N LYS A 4 -19.99 52.80 -27.40
CA LYS A 4 -19.32 51.76 -26.61
C LYS A 4 -20.25 51.20 -25.54
N VAL A 5 -20.25 49.88 -25.38
CA VAL A 5 -20.83 49.19 -24.22
C VAL A 5 -19.65 48.78 -23.33
N SER A 6 -19.52 49.42 -22.17
CA SER A 6 -18.51 49.06 -21.16
C SER A 6 -19.02 47.88 -20.33
N HIS A 7 -18.38 46.73 -20.47
CA HIS A 7 -18.55 45.62 -19.53
C HIS A 7 -17.54 45.79 -18.38
N SER A 8 -18.06 46.04 -17.19
CA SER A 8 -17.28 46.08 -15.95
C SER A 8 -16.87 44.66 -15.57
N PHE A 9 -15.59 44.35 -15.73
CA PHE A 9 -14.96 43.11 -15.26
C PHE A 9 -14.79 43.20 -13.74
N TRP A 10 -15.63 42.51 -12.97
CA TRP A 10 -15.38 42.29 -11.54
C TRP A 10 -14.54 41.02 -11.38
N VAL A 11 -13.25 41.18 -11.11
CA VAL A 11 -12.37 40.09 -10.67
C VAL A 11 -12.56 39.93 -9.17
N VAL A 12 -13.32 38.92 -8.75
CA VAL A 12 -13.38 38.51 -7.34
C VAL A 12 -12.17 37.63 -7.08
N ALA A 13 -11.14 38.22 -6.45
CA ALA A 13 -10.02 37.47 -5.90
C ALA A 13 -10.49 36.77 -4.62
N PHE A 14 -10.79 35.47 -4.73
CA PHE A 14 -11.11 34.63 -3.60
C PHE A 14 -9.80 34.06 -3.03
N VAL A 15 -9.17 34.79 -2.12
CA VAL A 15 -8.06 34.29 -1.31
C VAL A 15 -8.66 33.47 -0.18
N LEU A 16 -8.76 32.15 -0.37
CA LEU A 16 -9.03 31.22 0.72
C LEU A 16 -7.72 30.97 1.46
N MET A 17 -7.53 31.71 2.57
CA MET A 17 -6.61 31.30 3.62
C MET A 17 -7.23 30.08 4.32
N PHE A 18 -6.82 28.88 3.93
CA PHE A 18 -7.07 27.68 4.74
C PHE A 18 -6.01 27.62 5.83
N SER A 19 -6.39 28.12 7.00
CA SER A 19 -5.68 27.92 8.25
C SER A 19 -5.76 26.45 8.65
N GLY A 20 -4.63 25.74 8.53
CA GLY A 20 -4.17 24.67 9.43
C GLY A 20 -5.14 23.53 9.78
N CYS A 21 -5.33 22.59 8.85
CA CYS A 21 -5.91 21.27 9.11
C CYS A 21 -4.77 20.24 9.19
N GLY A 22 -4.12 20.11 10.36
CA GLY A 22 -3.07 19.10 10.58
C GLY A 22 -3.58 17.65 10.54
N THR A 23 -4.90 17.44 10.51
CA THR A 23 -5.56 16.14 10.39
C THR A 23 -5.61 15.60 8.96
N ASP A 24 -5.62 16.47 7.94
CA ASP A 24 -5.80 16.01 6.56
C ASP A 24 -4.56 15.31 6.00
N SER A 25 -3.37 15.72 6.44
CA SER A 25 -2.10 15.18 5.95
C SER A 25 -1.85 13.75 6.43
N THR A 26 -2.10 13.49 7.72
CA THR A 26 -1.94 12.17 8.33
C THR A 26 -2.92 11.16 7.77
N GLU A 27 -4.19 11.54 7.61
CA GLU A 27 -5.21 10.65 7.02
C GLU A 27 -4.90 10.35 5.55
N ALA A 28 -4.43 11.33 4.77
CA ALA A 28 -4.00 11.10 3.39
C ALA A 28 -2.79 10.14 3.32
N ALA A 29 -1.82 10.29 4.21
CA ALA A 29 -0.68 9.38 4.30
C ALA A 29 -1.11 7.96 4.70
N LYS A 30 -2.04 7.85 5.65
CA LYS A 30 -2.62 6.58 6.10
C LYS A 30 -3.42 5.89 5.01
N GLN A 31 -4.16 6.65 4.20
CA GLN A 31 -4.87 6.12 3.04
C GLN A 31 -3.89 5.54 2.01
N ALA A 32 -2.83 6.28 1.64
CA ALA A 32 -1.80 5.77 0.73
C ALA A 32 -1.09 4.50 1.28
N ALA A 33 -0.83 4.45 2.60
CA ALA A 33 -0.28 3.27 3.27
C ALA A 33 -1.24 2.07 3.21
N THR A 34 -2.55 2.32 3.35
CA THR A 34 -3.60 1.30 3.24
C THR A 34 -3.62 0.72 1.82
N GLU A 35 -3.69 1.57 0.81
CA GLU A 35 -3.73 1.16 -0.60
C GLU A 35 -2.48 0.37 -0.99
N PHE A 36 -1.30 0.77 -0.50
CA PHE A 36 -0.06 0.00 -0.66
C PHE A 36 -0.15 -1.41 -0.07
N LYS A 37 -0.60 -1.54 1.19
CA LYS A 37 -0.69 -2.85 1.87
C LYS A 37 -1.77 -3.74 1.27
N GLU A 38 -2.90 -3.17 0.89
CA GLU A 38 -3.95 -3.89 0.16
C GLU A 38 -3.42 -4.41 -1.17
N MET A 39 -2.69 -3.60 -1.93
CA MET A 39 -2.05 -4.05 -3.17
C MET A 39 -1.02 -5.16 -2.95
N GLN A 40 -0.31 -5.13 -1.83
CA GLN A 40 0.67 -6.15 -1.47
C GLN A 40 0.02 -7.51 -1.11
N PHE A 41 -1.17 -7.51 -0.51
CA PHE A 41 -1.77 -8.71 0.10
C PHE A 41 -3.13 -9.14 -0.47
N ASN A 42 -3.79 -8.33 -1.30
CA ASN A 42 -5.00 -8.73 -2.03
C ASN A 42 -4.60 -9.44 -3.31
N ILE A 43 -4.36 -10.75 -3.21
CA ILE A 43 -3.87 -11.58 -4.31
C ILE A 43 -4.89 -12.66 -4.62
N LYS A 44 -5.26 -12.76 -5.89
CA LYS A 44 -6.06 -13.87 -6.41
C LYS A 44 -5.16 -14.97 -6.94
N TYR A 45 -5.35 -16.19 -6.44
CA TYR A 45 -4.54 -17.34 -6.86
C TYR A 45 -4.62 -17.54 -8.37
N GLU A 46 -5.83 -17.47 -8.95
CA GLU A 46 -6.04 -17.69 -10.38
C GLU A 46 -5.21 -16.72 -11.24
N GLU A 47 -5.16 -15.44 -10.87
CA GLU A 47 -4.41 -14.39 -11.57
C GLU A 47 -2.89 -14.61 -11.58
N ILE A 48 -2.36 -15.28 -10.55
CA ILE A 48 -0.91 -15.50 -10.41
C ILE A 48 -0.47 -16.95 -10.68
N SER A 49 -1.43 -17.88 -10.81
CA SER A 49 -1.18 -19.32 -10.87
C SER A 49 -0.41 -19.74 -12.13
N GLU A 50 -0.65 -19.05 -13.24
CA GLU A 50 -0.03 -19.34 -14.54
C GLU A 50 1.34 -18.66 -14.71
N LYS A 51 1.66 -17.67 -13.87
CA LYS A 51 2.89 -16.89 -13.96
C LYS A 51 4.08 -17.71 -13.44
N LYS A 52 4.91 -18.19 -14.37
CA LYS A 52 6.09 -19.02 -14.08
C LYS A 52 7.36 -18.21 -13.78
N THR A 53 7.42 -16.96 -14.23
CA THR A 53 8.59 -16.11 -14.05
C THR A 53 8.45 -15.25 -12.79
N PRO A 54 9.54 -15.08 -12.01
CA PRO A 54 9.57 -14.09 -10.94
C PRO A 54 9.23 -12.69 -11.48
N ASP A 55 8.68 -11.84 -10.61
CA ASP A 55 8.45 -10.44 -10.99
C ASP A 55 9.80 -9.77 -11.24
N ASN A 56 9.88 -8.94 -12.30
CA ASN A 56 11.03 -8.09 -12.53
C ASN A 56 10.84 -6.71 -11.88
N LEU A 57 11.92 -5.92 -11.81
CA LEU A 57 11.88 -4.61 -11.16
C LEU A 57 10.87 -3.65 -11.82
N GLU A 58 10.73 -3.69 -13.15
CA GLU A 58 9.79 -2.81 -13.85
C GLU A 58 8.34 -3.17 -13.54
N GLU A 59 7.99 -4.46 -13.48
CA GLU A 59 6.66 -4.91 -13.05
C GLU A 59 6.33 -4.46 -11.61
N ILE A 60 7.31 -4.49 -10.70
CA ILE A 60 7.13 -3.99 -9.34
C ILE A 60 6.93 -2.48 -9.34
N LYS A 61 7.69 -1.72 -10.15
CA LYS A 61 7.49 -0.27 -10.28
C LYS A 61 6.14 0.07 -10.90
N GLU A 62 5.70 -0.66 -11.91
CA GLU A 62 4.39 -0.45 -12.55
C GLU A 62 3.26 -0.75 -11.57
N THR A 63 3.38 -1.82 -10.80
CA THR A 63 2.36 -2.21 -9.81
C THR A 63 2.33 -1.22 -8.65
N PHE A 64 3.46 -0.99 -7.99
CA PHE A 64 3.52 -0.28 -6.71
C PHE A 64 3.90 1.20 -6.83
N GLY A 65 4.37 1.69 -7.98
CA GLY A 65 4.98 3.02 -8.12
C GLY A 65 4.04 4.20 -7.84
N LEU A 66 2.73 3.99 -7.90
CA LEU A 66 1.75 4.99 -7.44
C LEU A 66 1.84 5.22 -5.93
N TYR A 67 2.16 4.17 -5.16
CA TYR A 67 2.12 4.17 -3.70
C TYR A 67 3.48 3.99 -3.04
N ALA A 68 4.51 3.61 -3.79
CA ALA A 68 5.86 3.40 -3.31
C ALA A 68 6.85 4.29 -4.06
N THR A 69 7.83 4.80 -3.33
CA THR A 69 8.98 5.49 -3.95
C THR A 69 9.80 4.50 -4.76
N GLU A 70 10.61 5.00 -5.72
CA GLU A 70 11.52 4.13 -6.48
C GLU A 70 12.50 3.37 -5.57
N LYS A 71 12.92 3.99 -4.47
CA LYS A 71 13.76 3.38 -3.44
C LYS A 71 13.07 2.16 -2.81
N GLU A 72 11.83 2.32 -2.40
CA GLU A 72 11.07 1.22 -1.79
C GLU A 72 10.76 0.12 -2.81
N SER A 73 10.37 0.45 -4.03
CA SER A 73 10.15 -0.54 -5.10
C SER A 73 11.40 -1.38 -5.37
N LYS A 74 12.60 -0.76 -5.36
CA LYS A 74 13.88 -1.48 -5.46
C LYS A 74 14.13 -2.37 -4.25
N TYR A 75 13.77 -1.92 -3.04
CA TYR A 75 13.90 -2.71 -1.83
C TYR A 75 13.00 -3.95 -1.86
N LEU A 76 11.71 -3.79 -2.17
CA LEU A 76 10.74 -4.88 -2.35
C LEU A 76 11.23 -5.93 -3.34
N PHE A 77 11.78 -5.49 -4.48
CA PHE A 77 12.38 -6.37 -5.49
C PHE A 77 13.59 -7.12 -4.94
N ASN A 78 14.58 -6.40 -4.39
CA ASN A 78 15.85 -6.99 -3.95
C ASN A 78 15.68 -7.96 -2.78
N GLN A 79 14.72 -7.71 -1.89
CA GLN A 79 14.38 -8.60 -0.77
C GLN A 79 13.42 -9.73 -1.19
N GLY A 80 12.91 -9.71 -2.42
CA GLY A 80 12.00 -10.74 -2.93
C GLY A 80 10.66 -10.79 -2.20
N ILE A 81 10.25 -9.71 -1.52
CA ILE A 81 9.05 -9.69 -0.65
C ILE A 81 7.80 -10.05 -1.43
N ILE A 82 7.56 -9.38 -2.57
CA ILE A 82 6.38 -9.62 -3.42
C ILE A 82 6.41 -11.04 -4.00
N SER A 83 7.59 -11.49 -4.44
CA SER A 83 7.77 -12.84 -4.97
C SER A 83 7.49 -13.91 -3.92
N TYR A 84 7.89 -13.68 -2.66
CA TYR A 84 7.63 -14.59 -1.55
C TYR A 84 6.13 -14.70 -1.25
N ILE A 85 5.41 -13.57 -1.16
CA ILE A 85 3.96 -13.54 -0.90
C ILE A 85 3.19 -14.26 -2.01
N LYS A 86 3.49 -13.95 -3.28
CA LYS A 86 2.89 -14.64 -4.44
C LYS A 86 3.23 -16.14 -4.45
N SER A 87 4.48 -16.49 -4.12
CA SER A 87 4.89 -17.89 -4.02
C SER A 87 4.14 -18.64 -2.93
N PHE A 88 3.88 -17.99 -1.78
CA PHE A 88 3.07 -18.56 -0.72
C PHE A 88 1.66 -18.87 -1.22
N SER A 89 0.96 -17.90 -1.82
CA SER A 89 -0.38 -18.09 -2.42
C SER A 89 -0.41 -19.23 -3.44
N ARG A 90 0.61 -19.35 -4.30
CA ARG A 90 0.70 -20.47 -5.26
C ARG A 90 0.90 -21.83 -4.58
N GLN A 91 1.77 -21.91 -3.59
CA GLN A 91 2.08 -23.17 -2.88
C GLN A 91 0.87 -23.67 -2.10
N THR A 92 0.14 -22.77 -1.46
CA THR A 92 -1.06 -23.09 -0.67
C THR A 92 -2.34 -23.09 -1.50
N LYS A 93 -2.27 -22.79 -2.80
CA LYS A 93 -3.42 -22.63 -3.71
C LYS A 93 -4.54 -21.81 -3.07
N SER A 94 -4.18 -20.62 -2.61
CA SER A 94 -5.06 -19.79 -1.79
C SER A 94 -5.08 -18.35 -2.26
N ASP A 95 -6.25 -17.73 -2.19
CA ASP A 95 -6.39 -16.28 -2.26
C ASP A 95 -5.87 -15.66 -0.97
N LEU A 96 -5.29 -14.47 -1.08
CA LEU A 96 -4.91 -13.62 0.04
C LEU A 96 -5.78 -12.36 0.03
N SER A 97 -6.21 -11.91 1.21
CA SER A 97 -6.91 -10.63 1.34
C SER A 97 -6.70 -9.98 2.70
N VAL A 98 -6.58 -8.65 2.73
CA VAL A 98 -6.50 -7.90 3.98
C VAL A 98 -7.89 -7.91 4.65
N LYS A 99 -7.95 -8.41 5.89
CA LYS A 99 -9.16 -8.38 6.72
C LYS A 99 -9.23 -7.16 7.62
N SER A 100 -8.11 -6.84 8.24
CA SER A 100 -7.98 -5.66 9.09
C SER A 100 -6.57 -5.13 8.97
N LEU A 101 -6.47 -3.81 8.98
CA LEU A 101 -5.23 -3.07 8.97
C LEU A 101 -5.42 -1.86 9.88
N SER A 102 -4.62 -1.78 10.92
CA SER A 102 -4.58 -0.62 11.83
C SER A 102 -3.23 0.05 11.76
N PHE A 103 -3.25 1.36 11.94
CA PHE A 103 -2.05 2.18 11.98
C PHE A 103 -2.08 3.05 13.22
N GLU A 104 -0.93 3.12 13.89
CA GLU A 104 -0.62 4.07 14.94
C GLU A 104 0.50 4.99 14.44
N VAL A 105 0.39 6.30 14.69
CA VAL A 105 1.43 7.24 14.31
C VAL A 105 2.67 6.95 15.16
N GLY A 106 3.78 6.68 14.48
CA GLY A 106 5.06 6.39 15.12
C GLY A 106 5.83 7.66 15.53
N ASN A 107 7.16 7.52 15.63
CA ASN A 107 8.04 8.57 16.16
C ASN A 107 8.29 9.75 15.21
N VAL A 108 7.98 9.61 13.92
CA VAL A 108 8.11 10.67 12.92
C VAL A 108 6.72 11.12 12.49
N ASN A 109 6.43 12.42 12.66
CA ASN A 109 5.19 13.03 12.20
C ASN A 109 5.48 14.50 11.83
N THR A 110 5.73 14.73 10.55
CA THR A 110 6.07 16.03 9.97
C THR A 110 5.25 16.24 8.69
N ASP A 111 5.29 17.46 8.15
CA ASP A 111 4.53 17.79 6.93
C ASP A 111 4.97 16.98 5.70
N ASP A 112 6.20 16.46 5.69
CA ASP A 112 6.82 15.78 4.55
C ASP A 112 7.13 14.31 4.80
N GLU A 113 7.08 13.86 6.06
CA GLU A 113 7.38 12.48 6.45
C GLU A 113 6.54 12.07 7.67
N ILE A 114 5.90 10.91 7.60
CA ILE A 114 5.12 10.33 8.69
C ILE A 114 5.45 8.85 8.79
N SER A 115 5.82 8.38 9.98
CA SER A 115 5.96 6.96 10.27
C SER A 115 4.67 6.40 10.84
N PHE A 116 4.31 5.18 10.45
CA PHE A 116 3.23 4.42 11.05
C PHE A 116 3.75 3.07 11.53
N ASP A 117 3.46 2.73 12.77
CA ASP A 117 3.48 1.34 13.21
C ASP A 117 2.13 0.71 12.81
N TYR A 118 2.14 -0.52 12.33
CA TYR A 118 0.93 -1.15 11.81
C TYR A 118 0.79 -2.60 12.27
N ASP A 119 -0.47 -3.01 12.42
CA ASP A 119 -0.88 -4.41 12.57
C ASP A 119 -1.77 -4.77 11.39
N ILE A 120 -1.49 -5.91 10.76
CA ILE A 120 -2.24 -6.42 9.62
C ILE A 120 -2.70 -7.86 9.87
N ASN A 121 -3.94 -8.13 9.51
CA ASN A 121 -4.50 -9.47 9.47
C ASN A 121 -4.89 -9.81 8.04
N ILE A 122 -4.32 -10.89 7.52
CA ILE A 122 -4.49 -11.35 6.15
C ILE A 122 -5.25 -12.68 6.18
N GLU A 123 -6.41 -12.73 5.56
CA GLU A 123 -7.12 -13.98 5.31
C GLU A 123 -6.44 -14.75 4.18
N VAL A 124 -6.22 -16.04 4.43
CA VAL A 124 -5.72 -17.02 3.46
C VAL A 124 -6.84 -18.01 3.19
N LYS A 125 -7.47 -17.91 2.02
CA LYS A 125 -8.63 -18.73 1.66
C LYS A 125 -8.25 -19.70 0.55
N GLY A 126 -8.26 -21.00 0.85
CA GLY A 126 -8.03 -22.05 -0.14
C GLY A 126 -9.04 -21.98 -1.29
N THR A 127 -8.63 -22.40 -2.50
CA THR A 127 -9.48 -22.38 -3.71
C THR A 127 -10.04 -23.76 -4.10
N GLY A 128 -9.79 -24.80 -3.29
CA GLY A 128 -10.26 -26.16 -3.54
C GLY A 128 -11.74 -26.43 -3.17
N GLU A 129 -12.18 -27.68 -3.35
CA GLU A 129 -13.57 -28.12 -3.11
C GLU A 129 -14.03 -27.94 -1.65
N LYS A 130 -13.10 -27.98 -0.69
CA LYS A 130 -13.32 -27.66 0.72
C LYS A 130 -12.33 -26.58 1.13
N PRO A 131 -12.65 -25.30 0.91
CA PRO A 131 -11.70 -24.23 1.15
C PRO A 131 -11.49 -24.05 2.65
N GLU A 132 -10.28 -24.33 3.12
CA GLU A 132 -9.85 -23.96 4.46
C GLU A 132 -9.53 -22.46 4.47
N THR A 133 -9.93 -21.80 5.56
CA THR A 133 -9.64 -20.38 5.79
C THR A 133 -8.70 -20.28 6.98
N ASN A 134 -7.51 -19.75 6.74
CA ASN A 134 -6.53 -19.43 7.76
C ASN A 134 -6.31 -17.91 7.84
N SER A 135 -5.62 -17.46 8.88
CA SER A 135 -5.29 -16.05 9.05
C SER A 135 -3.82 -15.87 9.38
N ILE A 136 -3.17 -14.93 8.72
CA ILE A 136 -1.82 -14.47 9.05
C ILE A 136 -1.95 -13.16 9.79
N LYS A 137 -1.37 -13.07 10.98
CA LYS A 137 -1.16 -11.81 11.69
C LYS A 137 0.28 -11.40 11.51
N ASP A 138 0.49 -10.14 11.16
CA ASP A 138 1.81 -9.57 11.00
C ASP A 138 1.78 -8.11 11.45
N PHE A 139 2.95 -7.56 11.72
CA PHE A 139 3.10 -6.18 12.14
C PHE A 139 4.40 -5.60 11.58
N GLY A 140 4.51 -4.29 11.60
CA GLY A 140 5.69 -3.64 11.10
C GLY A 140 5.64 -2.13 11.23
N GLN A 141 6.56 -1.48 10.53
CA GLN A 141 6.64 -0.03 10.47
C GLN A 141 6.78 0.43 9.03
N LEU A 142 5.98 1.42 8.64
CA LEU A 142 6.07 2.13 7.38
C LEU A 142 6.57 3.55 7.62
N VAL A 143 7.32 4.08 6.66
CA VAL A 143 7.63 5.51 6.56
C VAL A 143 7.03 6.02 5.27
N MET A 144 6.08 6.94 5.40
CA MET A 144 5.47 7.67 4.31
C MET A 144 6.26 8.95 4.07
N LYS A 145 6.48 9.27 2.81
CA LYS A 145 7.13 10.50 2.36
C LYS A 145 6.22 11.24 1.39
N LYS A 146 6.07 12.54 1.60
CA LYS A 146 5.33 13.41 0.69
C LYS A 146 6.19 13.68 -0.53
N THR A 147 5.62 13.46 -1.70
CA THR A 147 6.22 13.74 -3.01
C THR A 147 5.35 14.73 -3.77
N GLU A 148 5.83 15.21 -4.91
CA GLU A 148 5.03 16.05 -5.82
C GLU A 148 3.77 15.32 -6.32
N GLU A 149 3.79 13.99 -6.33
CA GLU A 149 2.69 13.12 -6.77
C GLU A 149 1.75 12.69 -5.63
N GLY A 150 2.05 13.08 -4.38
CA GLY A 150 1.32 12.67 -3.18
C GLY A 150 2.17 11.86 -2.19
N TRP A 151 1.51 11.26 -1.21
CA TRP A 151 2.15 10.43 -0.19
C TRP A 151 2.54 9.06 -0.76
N LYS A 152 3.78 8.65 -0.55
CA LYS A 152 4.29 7.34 -0.97
C LYS A 152 5.07 6.67 0.16
N VAL A 153 5.08 5.36 0.17
CA VAL A 153 5.93 4.54 1.05
C VAL A 153 7.39 4.71 0.62
N ASP A 154 8.21 5.26 1.51
CA ASP A 154 9.67 5.34 1.34
C ASP A 154 10.40 4.16 2.01
N LYS A 155 9.77 3.56 3.01
CA LYS A 155 10.30 2.40 3.72
C LYS A 155 9.19 1.52 4.29
N ASP A 156 9.27 0.21 4.05
CA ASP A 156 8.44 -0.80 4.73
C ASP A 156 9.31 -1.81 5.48
N ARG A 157 9.14 -1.88 6.80
CA ARG A 157 9.84 -2.83 7.69
C ARG A 157 8.87 -3.89 8.18
N GLN A 158 8.43 -4.74 7.26
CA GLN A 158 7.59 -5.88 7.58
C GLN A 158 8.40 -7.05 8.15
N GLN A 159 7.87 -7.72 9.18
CA GLN A 159 8.56 -8.86 9.81
C GLN A 159 8.32 -10.18 9.05
N MET A 160 7.12 -10.39 8.50
CA MET A 160 6.74 -11.59 7.73
C MET A 160 6.67 -12.89 8.57
N ASP A 161 6.68 -12.79 9.90
CA ASP A 161 6.73 -13.96 10.80
C ASP A 161 5.48 -14.84 10.66
N GLY A 162 4.29 -14.24 10.57
CA GLY A 162 3.05 -15.00 10.45
C GLY A 162 2.94 -15.84 9.16
N PHE A 163 3.65 -15.45 8.08
CA PHE A 163 3.76 -16.30 6.88
C PHE A 163 4.63 -17.53 7.12
N ALA A 164 5.70 -17.39 7.90
CA ALA A 164 6.59 -18.49 8.24
C ALA A 164 5.89 -19.50 9.17
N GLU A 165 5.14 -19.00 10.17
CA GLU A 165 4.33 -19.81 11.08
C GLU A 165 3.29 -20.63 10.32
N LEU A 166 2.42 -19.98 9.54
CA LEU A 166 1.37 -20.69 8.81
C LEU A 166 1.94 -21.68 7.78
N ARG A 167 3.08 -21.37 7.15
CA ARG A 167 3.75 -22.31 6.25
C ARG A 167 4.17 -23.59 6.98
N GLN A 168 4.67 -23.50 8.21
CA GLN A 168 5.06 -24.67 8.98
C GLN A 168 3.86 -25.55 9.34
N GLU A 169 2.72 -24.93 9.64
CA GLU A 169 1.48 -25.66 9.96
C GLU A 169 0.91 -26.41 8.75
N LEU A 170 0.98 -25.81 7.54
CA LEU A 170 0.39 -26.40 6.32
C LEU A 170 1.25 -27.48 5.65
N ILE A 171 2.53 -27.60 6.03
CA ILE A 171 3.47 -28.57 5.44
C ILE A 171 3.61 -29.85 6.30
N GLN A 172 3.11 -29.84 7.54
CA GLN A 172 3.06 -31.01 8.42
C GLN A 172 1.90 -31.95 8.08
#